data_AF-A0A941KK53-F1
#
_entry.id   AF-A0A941KK53-F1
#
_cell.length_a   1.000
_cell.length_b   1.000
_cell.length_c   1.000
_cell.angle_alpha   90.00
_cell.angle_beta   90.00
_cell.angle_gamma   90.00
#
_symmetry.space_group_name_H-M   'P 1'
#
loop_
_entity.id
_entity.type
_entity.pdbx_description
1 polymer ?
#
loop_
_entity_poly.entity_id
_entity_poly.type
_entity_poly.pdbx_seq_one_letter_code
_entity_poly.pdbx_strand_id
1 'polypeptide(L)'
;MKSLIFSIVWTVLAVAFVIAFHFEAGFQNESTLFKLVFRLMPFVGLLFVWDSWRKYRRFRSVRCEFSGDGQLFVWTELNGQQVRSKTDPRPKWKDDDRLTDP
;
A
#
# COMPACT_ATOMS: atom_id res chain seq x y z
N MET A 1 -3.73 -8.12 -0.08
CA MET A 1 -4.34 -8.10 1.27
C MET A 1 -3.29 -8.28 2.36
N LYS A 2 -2.39 -9.28 2.24
CA LYS A 2 -1.20 -9.42 3.11
C LYS A 2 -0.33 -8.14 3.12
N SER A 3 -0.09 -7.54 1.95
CA SER A 3 0.63 -6.27 1.76
C SER A 3 0.06 -5.09 2.56
N LEU A 4 -1.28 -4.93 2.58
CA LEU A 4 -1.95 -3.87 3.35
C LEU A 4 -1.78 -4.09 4.87
N ILE A 5 -1.97 -5.32 5.35
CA ILE A 5 -1.80 -5.66 6.76
C ILE A 5 -0.36 -5.40 7.20
N PHE A 6 0.61 -5.88 6.42
CA PHE A 6 2.03 -5.62 6.68
C PHE A 6 2.32 -4.11 6.74
N SER A 7 1.84 -3.33 5.77
CA SER A 7 2.05 -1.88 5.74
C SER A 7 1.46 -1.18 6.97
N ILE A 8 0.28 -1.60 7.43
CA ILE A 8 -0.35 -1.06 8.64
C ILE A 8 0.49 -1.43 9.87
N VAL A 9 0.83 -2.70 10.04
CA VAL A 9 1.64 -3.18 11.17
C VAL A 9 2.99 -2.48 11.21
N TRP A 10 3.67 -2.38 10.07
CA TRP A 10 4.93 -1.66 9.92
C TRP A 10 4.80 -0.18 10.33
N THR A 11 3.76 0.50 9.87
CA THR A 11 3.52 1.91 10.20
C THR A 11 3.25 2.09 11.70
N VAL A 12 2.45 1.22 12.30
CA VAL A 12 2.17 1.25 13.74
C VAL A 12 3.43 1.02 14.56
N LEU A 13 4.24 0.02 14.19
CA LEU A 13 5.51 -0.24 14.85
C LEU A 13 6.46 0.94 14.69
N ALA A 14 6.62 1.50 13.48
CA ALA A 14 7.47 2.67 13.25
C ALA A 14 7.06 3.87 14.11
N VAL A 15 5.76 4.15 14.23
CA VAL A 15 5.25 5.20 15.12
C VAL A 15 5.54 4.88 16.59
N ALA A 16 5.31 3.64 17.02
CA ALA A 16 5.60 3.21 18.39
C ALA A 16 7.09 3.35 18.74
N PHE A 17 7.98 2.97 17.82
CA PHE A 17 9.43 3.16 17.94
C PHE A 17 9.79 4.64 18.05
N VAL A 18 9.22 5.50 17.19
CA VAL A 18 9.46 6.95 17.27
C VAL A 18 9.06 7.51 18.63
N ILE A 19 7.91 7.10 19.17
CA ILE A 19 7.42 7.57 20.47
C ILE A 19 8.30 7.04 21.60
N ALA A 20 8.63 5.74 21.59
CA ALA A 20 9.40 5.10 22.66
C ALA A 20 10.81 5.70 22.79
N PHE A 21 11.51 5.89 21.67
CA PHE A 21 12.88 6.41 21.66
C PHE A 21 12.93 7.94 21.81
N HIS A 22 11.83 8.66 21.59
CA HIS A 22 11.79 10.12 21.77
C HIS A 22 12.15 10.54 23.20
N PHE A 23 11.73 9.76 24.20
CA PHE A 23 11.95 10.04 25.62
C PHE A 23 13.26 9.45 26.16
N GLU A 24 14.02 8.74 25.32
CA GLU A 24 15.26 8.12 25.76
C GLU A 24 16.42 9.13 25.76
N ALA A 25 17.10 9.26 26.91
CA ALA A 25 18.18 10.21 27.09
C ALA A 25 19.36 9.96 26.13
N GLY A 26 19.62 8.71 25.75
CA GLY A 26 20.63 8.35 24.75
C GLY A 26 20.29 8.89 23.36
N PHE A 27 19.02 8.80 22.96
CA PHE A 27 18.55 9.30 21.67
C PHE A 27 18.67 10.83 21.57
N GLN A 28 18.59 11.57 22.67
CA GLN A 28 18.80 13.02 22.67
C GLN A 28 20.25 13.42 22.37
N ASN A 29 21.22 12.53 22.62
CA ASN A 29 22.63 12.77 22.32
C ASN A 29 23.05 12.33 20.91
N GLU A 30 22.16 11.66 20.17
CA GLU A 30 22.42 11.23 18.80
C GLU A 30 22.45 12.37 17.79
N SER A 31 23.09 12.09 16.64
CA SER A 31 23.21 13.05 15.54
C SER A 31 21.85 13.51 14.99
N THR A 32 21.78 14.77 14.52
CA THR A 32 20.56 15.34 13.93
C THR A 32 20.08 14.56 12.72
N LEU A 33 21.00 14.03 11.91
CA LEU A 33 20.68 13.20 10.73
C LEU A 33 19.96 11.92 11.15
N PHE A 34 20.46 11.21 12.17
CA PHE A 34 19.84 9.99 12.67
C PHE A 34 18.41 10.24 13.16
N LYS A 35 18.21 11.30 13.95
CA LYS A 35 16.88 11.71 14.43
C LYS A 35 15.92 12.03 13.30
N LEU A 36 16.41 12.68 12.23
CA LEU A 36 15.61 13.01 11.06
C LEU A 36 15.17 11.75 10.32
N VAL A 37 16.10 10.85 9.99
CA VAL A 37 15.80 9.57 9.31
C VAL A 37 14.81 8.75 10.14
N PHE A 38 15.03 8.66 11.45
CA PHE A 38 14.17 7.92 12.35
C PHE A 38 12.73 8.49 12.39
N ARG A 39 12.58 9.82 12.42
CA ARG A 39 11.27 10.49 12.34
C ARG A 39 10.61 10.39 10.98
N LEU A 40 11.37 10.16 9.90
CA LEU A 40 10.83 9.96 8.55
C LEU A 40 10.33 8.53 8.31
N MET A 41 10.77 7.56 9.10
CA MET A 41 10.37 6.15 8.97
C MET A 41 8.85 5.92 8.97
N PRO A 42 8.04 6.56 9.84
CA PRO A 42 6.57 6.45 9.79
C PRO A 42 5.95 6.96 8.49
N PHE A 43 6.55 7.99 7.86
CA PHE A 43 6.04 8.55 6.61
C PHE A 43 6.20 7.54 5.47
N VAL A 44 7.30 6.78 5.45
CA VAL A 44 7.49 5.68 4.50
C VAL A 44 6.42 4.60 4.69
N GLY A 45 6.10 4.26 5.95
CA GLY A 45 4.98 3.36 6.26
C GLY A 45 3.64 3.87 5.73
N LEU A 46 3.32 5.14 5.95
CA LEU A 46 2.10 5.77 5.43
C LEU A 46 2.01 5.73 3.90
N LEU A 47 3.13 5.91 3.19
CA LEU A 47 3.18 5.78 1.74
C LEU A 47 2.84 4.35 1.30
N PHE A 48 3.36 3.32 1.98
CA PHE A 48 3.03 1.93 1.69
C PHE A 48 1.57 1.59 2.00
N VAL A 49 1.02 2.12 3.09
CA VAL A 49 -0.41 2.00 3.42
C VAL A 49 -1.26 2.64 2.32
N TRP A 50 -0.90 3.85 1.88
CA TRP A 50 -1.62 4.58 0.85
C TRP A 50 -1.60 3.84 -0.50
N ASP A 51 -0.43 3.36 -0.93
CA ASP A 51 -0.30 2.57 -2.16
C ASP A 51 -1.11 1.26 -2.09
N SER A 52 -0.92 0.50 -1.00
CA SER A 52 -1.67 -0.74 -0.76
C SER A 52 -3.18 -0.52 -0.75
N TRP A 53 -3.63 0.60 -0.17
CA TRP A 53 -5.04 0.98 -0.14
C TRP A 53 -5.57 1.32 -1.55
N ARG A 54 -4.81 2.05 -2.36
CA ARG A 54 -5.19 2.34 -3.75
C ARG A 54 -5.30 1.07 -4.59
N LYS A 55 -4.34 0.15 -4.47
CA LYS A 55 -4.37 -1.17 -5.12
C LYS A 55 -5.58 -1.98 -4.68
N TYR A 56 -5.88 -2.00 -3.37
CA TYR A 56 -7.06 -2.67 -2.83
C TYR A 56 -8.37 -2.10 -3.39
N ARG A 57 -8.50 -0.77 -3.46
CA ARG A 57 -9.69 -0.12 -4.05
C ARG A 57 -9.84 -0.46 -5.53
N ARG A 58 -8.75 -0.44 -6.31
CA ARG A 58 -8.76 -0.88 -7.71
C ARG A 58 -9.24 -2.32 -7.84
N PHE A 59 -8.72 -3.22 -7.03
CA PHE A 59 -9.14 -4.63 -7.02
C PHE A 59 -10.64 -4.80 -6.73
N ARG A 60 -11.18 -4.05 -5.76
CA ARG A 60 -12.61 -4.08 -5.43
C ARG A 60 -13.51 -3.40 -6.45
N SER A 61 -12.98 -2.54 -7.30
CA SER A 61 -13.75 -1.84 -8.33
C SER A 61 -14.12 -2.72 -9.52
N VAL A 62 -13.52 -3.91 -9.64
CA VAL A 62 -13.78 -4.84 -10.74
C VAL A 62 -15.22 -5.36 -10.65
N ARG A 63 -15.96 -5.17 -11.74
CA ARG A 63 -17.34 -5.62 -11.95
C ARG A 63 -17.41 -6.42 -13.24
N CYS A 64 -18.32 -7.39 -13.29
CA CYS A 64 -18.63 -8.15 -14.49
C CYS A 64 -19.90 -7.58 -15.11
N GLU A 65 -19.82 -7.16 -16.36
CA GLU A 65 -20.97 -6.74 -17.17
C GLU A 65 -21.17 -7.76 -18.31
N PHE A 66 -22.41 -8.21 -18.50
CA PHE A 66 -22.76 -9.06 -19.63
C PHE A 66 -23.31 -8.16 -20.74
N SER A 67 -22.58 -8.05 -21.84
CA SER A 67 -23.07 -7.43 -23.07
C SER A 67 -23.42 -8.54 -24.06
N GLY A 68 -24.26 -8.26 -25.07
CA GLY A 68 -24.69 -9.27 -26.05
C GLY A 68 -23.55 -10.05 -26.71
N ASP A 69 -22.34 -9.48 -26.73
CA ASP A 69 -21.11 -10.06 -27.28
C ASP A 69 -20.24 -10.82 -26.25
N GLY A 70 -20.71 -11.01 -25.01
CA GLY A 70 -20.06 -11.80 -23.96
C GLY A 70 -19.83 -11.06 -22.63
N GLN A 71 -19.02 -11.68 -21.76
CA GLN A 71 -18.68 -11.13 -20.44
C GLN A 71 -17.52 -10.13 -20.54
N LEU A 72 -17.73 -8.93 -20.03
CA LEU A 72 -16.73 -7.88 -19.92
C LEU A 72 -16.44 -7.59 -18.45
N PHE A 73 -15.16 -7.37 -18.14
CA PHE A 73 -14.70 -6.90 -16.84
C PHE A 73 -14.48 -5.39 -16.91
N VAL A 74 -15.11 -4.65 -16.01
CA VAL A 74 -15.01 -3.18 -15.92
C VAL A 74 -14.43 -2.82 -14.56
N TRP A 75 -13.45 -1.92 -14.52
CA TRP A 75 -12.83 -1.46 -13.27
C TRP A 75 -12.37 -0.01 -13.36
N THR A 76 -12.08 0.57 -12.21
CA THR A 76 -11.45 1.89 -12.09
C THR A 76 -9.95 1.73 -11.90
N GLU A 77 -9.19 2.29 -12.82
CA GLU A 77 -7.74 2.29 -12.85
C GLU A 77 -7.15 3.25 -11.80
N LEU A 78 -5.85 3.14 -11.47
CA LEU A 78 -5.24 3.97 -10.40
C LEU A 78 -5.29 5.48 -10.68
N ASN A 79 -5.40 5.85 -11.96
CA ASN A 79 -5.56 7.23 -12.44
C ASN A 79 -7.03 7.72 -12.42
N GLY A 80 -7.98 6.87 -12.00
CA GLY A 80 -9.41 7.19 -11.95
C GLY A 80 -10.19 6.90 -13.24
N GLN A 81 -9.54 6.44 -14.31
CA GLN A 81 -10.23 6.08 -15.56
C GLN A 81 -10.98 4.75 -15.42
N GLN A 82 -12.14 4.64 -16.07
CA GLN A 82 -12.80 3.35 -16.23
C GLN A 82 -12.23 2.60 -17.43
N VAL A 83 -11.83 1.35 -17.19
CA VAL A 83 -11.27 0.47 -18.21
C VAL A 83 -12.17 -0.75 -18.35
N ARG A 84 -12.32 -1.23 -19.59
CA ARG A 84 -13.09 -2.43 -19.92
C ARG A 84 -12.17 -3.43 -20.62
N SER A 85 -12.26 -4.71 -20.25
CA SER A 85 -11.51 -5.78 -20.90
C SER A 85 -12.31 -7.09 -20.91
N LYS A 86 -12.05 -7.92 -21.92
CA LYS A 86 -12.57 -9.30 -21.98
C LYS A 86 -11.82 -10.25 -21.02
N THR A 87 -10.66 -9.84 -20.52
CA THR A 87 -9.82 -10.64 -19.61
C THR A 87 -9.87 -10.06 -18.21
N ASP A 88 -10.08 -10.92 -17.22
CA ASP A 88 -10.00 -10.55 -15.81
C ASP A 88 -8.59 -10.05 -15.47
N PRO A 89 -8.43 -8.79 -15.01
CA PRO A 89 -7.11 -8.24 -14.70
C PRO A 89 -6.59 -8.65 -13.31
N ARG A 90 -7.45 -9.21 -12.44
CA ARG A 90 -7.10 -9.55 -11.04
C ARG A 90 -5.91 -10.49 -10.90
N PRO A 91 -5.71 -11.53 -11.75
CA PRO A 91 -4.54 -12.39 -11.68
C PRO A 91 -3.24 -11.64 -11.92
N LYS A 92 -3.19 -10.77 -12.94
CA LYS A 92 -1.99 -9.98 -13.27
C LYS A 92 -1.60 -9.05 -12.13
N TRP A 93 -2.56 -8.37 -11.53
CA TRP A 93 -2.29 -7.48 -10.38
C TRP A 93 -1.85 -8.23 -9.13
N LYS A 94 -2.27 -9.49 -8.98
CA LYS A 94 -1.86 -10.33 -7.87
C LYS A 94 -0.39 -10.77 -8.02
N ASP A 95 0.08 -10.95 -9.25
CA ASP A 95 1.49 -11.24 -9.51
C ASP A 95 2.39 -10.00 -9.36
N ASP A 96 1.89 -8.80 -9.68
CA ASP A 96 2.61 -7.55 -9.37
C ASP A 96 2.83 -7.36 -7.85
N ASP A 97 1.85 -7.76 -7.03
CA ASP A 97 1.96 -7.74 -5.56
C ASP A 97 2.93 -8.80 -5.00
N ARG A 98 3.34 -9.82 -5.78
CA ARG A 98 4.30 -10.87 -5.36
C ARG A 98 5.76 -10.41 -5.41
N LEU A 99 6.09 -9.37 -6.18
CA LEU A 99 7.45 -8.79 -6.18
C LEU A 99 7.81 -8.10 -4.85
N THR A 100 6.84 -7.97 -3.95
CA THR A 100 7.02 -7.51 -2.56
C THR A 100 7.01 -8.63 -1.51
N ASP A 101 6.87 -9.91 -1.91
CA ASP A 101 7.20 -11.04 -1.03
C ASP A 101 8.73 -11.29 -1.15
N PRO A 102 9.53 -11.07 -0.09
CA PRO A 102 10.96 -11.39 -0.07
C PRO A 102 11.23 -12.90 -0.12
#